data_AF-A0A9P4NNM6-F1
#
_entry.id   AF-A0A9P4NNM6-F1
#
_cell.length_a   1.000
_cell.length_b   1.000
_cell.length_c   1.000
_cell.angle_alpha   90.00
_cell.angle_beta   90.00
_cell.angle_gamma   90.00
#
_symmetry.space_group_name_H-M   'P 1'
#
loop_
_entity.id
_entity.type
_entity.pdbx_description
1 polymer ?
#
loop_
_entity_poly.entity_id
_entity_poly.type
_entity_poly.pdbx_seq_one_letter_code
_entity_poly.pdbx_strand_id
1 'polypeptide(L)'
;MSFSDQQLVTGIAVLVAGIKKLADGNITIYHFSLVTDLAWFSSNTHLLSLLTIRDFSESVKPSKSPTLSHTQVRINFPGPRILRAFLMVLLAALLLYCSYVTGYEDWYESFRCPARCTLAGSKGGKPLDWTIMNFTLILYAYPIAMIQLFPWSRRFWIENLRHKLIDDKGLLPPEPPSPISLPHNHAKPPTNLTKATAATPSTPGATPPGPLTVIWKAWWSVFLLIWYTMSSEVLTFVVQIVWFSLGVKWTLEDRVNGHSAMEQEEIDAENEWGFAQLVPILLLLLPFLQLVQSYSAQKEKLRKKRAKTQTQDQNLPMALLTPLTTP
;
A
#
# COMPACT_ATOMS: atom_id res chain seq x y z
N MET A 1 -3.64 -20.19 0.41
CA MET A 1 -3.17 -19.00 1.14
C MET A 1 -2.33 -18.18 0.19
N SER A 2 -2.47 -16.85 0.19
CA SER A 2 -1.63 -16.01 -0.67
C SER A 2 -0.18 -16.12 -0.21
N PHE A 3 0.81 -15.97 -1.10
CA PHE A 3 2.23 -15.92 -0.73
C PHE A 3 2.51 -14.84 0.36
N SER A 4 1.69 -13.78 0.33
CA SER A 4 1.60 -12.72 1.35
C SER A 4 1.25 -13.23 2.76
N ASP A 5 0.34 -14.20 2.88
CA ASP A 5 -0.10 -14.73 4.18
C ASP A 5 1.01 -15.59 4.81
N GLN A 6 1.78 -16.32 3.99
CA GLN A 6 2.92 -17.10 4.44
C GLN A 6 4.00 -16.20 5.04
N GLN A 7 4.30 -15.08 4.40
CA GLN A 7 5.30 -14.12 4.89
C GLN A 7 4.97 -13.63 6.29
N LEU A 8 3.72 -13.22 6.49
CA LEU A 8 3.32 -12.69 7.78
C LEU A 8 3.44 -13.75 8.88
N VAL A 9 3.04 -14.99 8.62
CA VAL A 9 3.19 -16.10 9.58
C VAL A 9 4.68 -16.39 9.83
N THR A 10 5.52 -16.39 8.80
CA THR A 10 6.96 -16.57 8.94
C THR A 10 7.59 -15.45 9.77
N GLY A 11 7.21 -14.19 9.53
CA GLY A 11 7.71 -13.05 10.31
C GLY A 11 7.33 -13.16 11.78
N ILE A 12 6.08 -13.52 12.08
CA ILE A 12 5.64 -13.76 13.46
C ILE A 12 6.42 -14.92 14.09
N ALA A 13 6.57 -16.04 13.37
CA ALA A 13 7.27 -17.21 13.90
C ALA A 13 8.74 -16.90 14.23
N VAL A 14 9.42 -16.16 13.35
CA VAL A 14 10.80 -15.71 13.53
C VAL A 14 10.92 -14.78 14.74
N LEU A 15 10.03 -13.79 14.89
CA LEU A 15 10.02 -12.90 16.06
C LEU A 15 9.71 -13.65 17.36
N VAL A 16 8.71 -14.52 17.37
CA VAL A 16 8.35 -15.31 18.56
C VAL A 16 9.51 -16.21 18.99
N ALA A 17 10.19 -16.86 18.04
CA ALA A 17 11.38 -17.66 18.34
C ALA A 17 12.53 -16.79 18.90
N GLY A 18 12.77 -15.61 18.32
CA GLY A 18 13.76 -14.66 18.80
C GLY A 18 13.47 -14.17 20.22
N ILE A 19 12.23 -13.77 20.49
CA ILE A 19 11.78 -13.29 21.81
C ILE A 19 11.86 -14.41 22.86
N LYS A 20 11.52 -15.65 22.49
CA LYS A 20 11.69 -16.80 23.39
C LYS A 20 13.17 -16.99 23.73
N LYS A 21 14.06 -17.03 22.73
CA LYS A 21 15.49 -17.17 22.98
C LYS A 21 16.09 -15.99 23.75
N LEU A 22 15.54 -14.78 23.57
CA LEU A 22 15.87 -13.60 24.36
C LEU A 22 15.52 -13.81 25.83
N ALA A 23 14.31 -14.29 26.13
CA ALA A 23 13.89 -14.59 27.50
C ALA A 23 14.78 -15.67 28.14
N ASP A 24 15.13 -16.71 27.37
CA ASP A 24 15.99 -17.80 27.83
C ASP A 24 17.47 -17.37 27.99
N GLY A 25 17.87 -16.23 27.42
CA GLY A 25 19.28 -15.75 27.44
C GLY A 25 20.19 -16.46 26.43
N ASN A 26 19.61 -17.21 25.48
CA ASN A 26 20.33 -18.06 24.53
C ASN A 26 20.52 -17.40 23.15
N ILE A 27 20.37 -16.08 23.05
CA ILE A 27 20.57 -15.33 21.80
C ILE A 27 21.44 -14.11 22.07
N THR A 28 22.45 -13.91 21.23
CA THR A 28 23.33 -12.74 21.24
C THR A 28 22.64 -11.52 20.62
N ILE A 29 23.16 -10.33 20.90
CA ILE A 29 22.71 -9.08 20.26
C ILE A 29 22.77 -9.18 18.73
N TYR A 30 23.84 -9.79 18.20
CA TYR A 30 23.96 -10.06 16.77
C TYR A 30 22.81 -10.90 16.21
N HIS A 31 22.58 -12.10 16.75
CA HIS A 31 21.56 -13.00 16.21
C HIS A 31 20.14 -12.42 16.41
N PHE A 32 19.93 -11.63 17.47
CA PHE A 32 18.66 -10.93 17.68
C PHE A 32 18.43 -9.81 16.66
N SER A 33 19.49 -9.10 16.25
CA SER A 33 19.42 -8.09 15.18
C SER A 33 19.05 -8.73 13.86
N LEU A 34 19.71 -9.83 13.47
CA LEU A 34 19.35 -10.60 12.27
C LEU A 34 17.88 -11.06 12.29
N VAL A 35 17.41 -11.61 13.41
CA VAL A 35 16.01 -12.04 13.55
C VAL A 35 15.03 -10.87 13.36
N THR A 36 15.37 -9.70 13.90
CA THR A 36 14.55 -8.48 13.78
C THR A 36 14.52 -7.97 12.34
N ASP A 37 15.67 -7.95 11.67
CA ASP A 37 15.81 -7.56 10.26
C ASP A 37 15.01 -8.48 9.33
N LEU A 38 15.10 -9.80 9.52
CA LEU A 38 14.35 -10.78 8.74
C LEU A 38 12.84 -10.58 8.86
N ALA A 39 12.37 -10.29 10.07
CA ALA A 39 10.97 -10.00 10.30
C ALA A 39 10.56 -8.66 9.68
N TRP A 40 11.44 -7.66 9.70
CA TRP A 40 11.25 -6.37 9.04
C TRP A 40 11.16 -6.53 7.51
N PHE A 41 12.01 -7.36 6.89
CA PHE A 41 11.88 -7.69 5.46
C PHE A 41 10.59 -8.43 5.15
N SER A 42 10.21 -9.38 6.01
CA SER A 42 8.95 -10.10 5.85
C SER A 42 7.75 -9.15 5.91
N SER A 43 7.77 -8.17 6.82
CA SER A 43 6.77 -7.09 6.91
C SER A 43 6.70 -6.25 5.65
N ASN A 44 7.84 -5.74 5.17
CA ASN A 44 7.87 -4.92 3.95
C ASN A 44 7.39 -5.69 2.72
N THR A 45 7.77 -6.96 2.60
CA THR A 45 7.31 -7.82 1.51
C THR A 45 5.80 -8.07 1.59
N HIS A 46 5.26 -8.25 2.81
CA HIS A 46 3.83 -8.39 3.01
C HIS A 46 3.07 -7.13 2.58
N LEU A 47 3.54 -5.94 3.01
CA LEU A 47 2.96 -4.64 2.64
C LEU A 47 3.00 -4.41 1.12
N LEU A 48 4.13 -4.71 0.48
CA LEU A 48 4.28 -4.62 -0.97
C LEU A 48 3.31 -5.56 -1.71
N SER A 49 3.11 -6.77 -1.19
CA SER A 49 2.15 -7.72 -1.74
C SER A 49 0.71 -7.19 -1.69
N LEU A 50 0.33 -6.55 -0.58
CA LEU A 50 -1.00 -5.95 -0.46
C LEU A 50 -1.22 -4.81 -1.48
N LEU A 51 -0.20 -3.97 -1.70
CA LEU A 51 -0.25 -2.90 -2.68
C LEU A 51 -0.41 -3.43 -4.11
N THR A 52 0.39 -4.41 -4.52
CA THR A 52 0.34 -4.99 -5.87
C THR A 52 -0.98 -5.70 -6.16
N ILE A 53 -1.52 -6.45 -5.19
CA ILE A 53 -2.82 -7.12 -5.33
C ILE A 53 -3.94 -6.09 -5.47
N ARG A 54 -3.87 -4.97 -4.73
CA ARG A 54 -4.85 -3.90 -4.80
C ARG A 54 -4.84 -3.23 -6.17
N ASP A 55 -3.69 -2.79 -6.66
CA ASP A 55 -3.56 -2.16 -7.98
C ASP A 55 -4.06 -3.09 -9.10
N PHE A 56 -3.74 -4.39 -9.01
CA PHE A 56 -4.23 -5.39 -9.94
C PHE A 56 -5.75 -5.58 -9.89
N SER A 57 -6.34 -5.57 -8.69
CA SER A 57 -7.79 -5.67 -8.53
C SER A 57 -8.52 -4.46 -9.10
N GLU A 58 -7.90 -3.28 -9.05
CA GLU A 58 -8.49 -2.04 -9.57
C GLU A 58 -8.35 -1.92 -11.10
N SER A 59 -7.24 -2.39 -11.65
CA SER A 59 -7.01 -2.48 -13.09
C SER A 59 -7.99 -3.43 -13.80
N VAL A 60 -8.62 -4.35 -13.06
CA VAL A 60 -9.72 -5.18 -13.55
C VAL A 60 -11.06 -4.57 -13.14
N LYS A 61 -11.46 -3.48 -13.80
CA LYS A 61 -12.89 -3.14 -13.82
C LYS A 61 -13.63 -4.28 -14.53
N PRO A 62 -14.65 -4.91 -13.92
CA PRO A 62 -15.45 -5.90 -14.62
C PRO A 62 -16.15 -5.19 -15.77
N SER A 63 -15.89 -5.63 -17.00
CA SER A 63 -16.76 -5.35 -18.13
C SER A 63 -18.15 -5.85 -17.72
N LYS A 64 -19.10 -4.93 -17.52
CA LYS A 64 -20.50 -5.29 -17.29
C LYS A 64 -21.01 -6.01 -18.53
N SER A 65 -20.92 -7.33 -18.54
CA SER A 65 -21.78 -8.18 -19.37
C SER A 65 -22.91 -8.65 -18.47
N PRO A 66 -24.18 -8.32 -18.76
CA PRO A 66 -25.31 -8.82 -17.99
C PRO A 66 -25.58 -10.26 -18.43
N THR A 67 -24.77 -11.21 -17.97
CA THR A 67 -25.06 -12.63 -18.14
C THR A 67 -25.56 -13.18 -16.83
N LEU A 68 -26.88 -13.34 -16.80
CA LEU A 68 -27.69 -14.14 -15.89
C LEU A 68 -26.93 -15.40 -15.45
N SER A 69 -26.62 -15.54 -14.16
CA SER A 69 -26.04 -16.77 -13.62
C SER A 69 -26.33 -16.88 -12.12
N HIS A 70 -27.13 -17.89 -11.82
CA HIS A 70 -27.42 -18.54 -10.54
C HIS A 70 -27.00 -17.83 -9.24
N THR A 71 -28.02 -17.43 -8.48
CA THR A 71 -27.94 -17.03 -7.07
C THR A 71 -27.35 -18.14 -6.22
N GLN A 72 -26.04 -18.13 -6.07
CA GLN A 72 -25.35 -18.83 -4.99
C GLN A 72 -25.15 -17.80 -3.88
N VAL A 73 -25.99 -17.82 -2.85
CA VAL A 73 -25.81 -17.00 -1.64
C VAL A 73 -24.59 -17.55 -0.90
N ARG A 74 -23.41 -17.15 -1.36
CA ARG A 74 -22.16 -17.37 -0.64
C ARG A 74 -22.16 -16.35 0.49
N ILE A 75 -22.40 -16.79 1.72
CA ILE A 75 -22.19 -15.97 2.90
C ILE A 75 -20.74 -15.47 2.84
N ASN A 76 -20.56 -14.20 2.47
CA ASN A 76 -19.26 -13.55 2.39
C ASN A 76 -18.79 -13.26 3.82
N PHE A 77 -18.35 -14.29 4.54
CA PHE A 77 -17.76 -14.10 5.85
C PHE A 77 -16.47 -13.28 5.67
N PRO A 78 -16.32 -12.09 6.28
CA PRO A 78 -15.10 -11.30 6.19
C PRO A 78 -13.90 -11.95 6.91
N GLY A 79 -14.04 -13.21 7.35
CA GLY A 79 -13.07 -13.98 8.13
C GLY A 79 -11.63 -13.89 7.62
N PRO A 80 -11.34 -14.10 6.32
CA PRO A 80 -9.97 -14.00 5.81
C PRO A 80 -9.37 -12.59 5.94
N ARG A 81 -10.18 -11.53 5.83
CA ARG A 81 -9.71 -10.14 5.98
C ARG A 81 -9.49 -9.79 7.45
N ILE A 82 -10.40 -10.21 8.32
CA ILE A 82 -10.28 -10.01 9.77
C ILE A 82 -9.07 -10.76 10.31
N LEU A 83 -8.88 -12.02 9.90
CA LEU A 83 -7.71 -12.81 10.28
C LEU A 83 -6.43 -12.11 9.85
N ARG A 84 -6.35 -11.62 8.60
CA ARG A 84 -5.20 -10.85 8.12
C ARG A 84 -4.96 -9.58 8.93
N ALA A 85 -5.99 -8.81 9.24
CA ALA A 85 -5.86 -7.60 10.05
C ALA A 85 -5.33 -7.94 11.45
N PHE A 86 -5.88 -8.96 12.12
CA PHE A 86 -5.40 -9.44 13.41
C PHE A 86 -3.91 -9.84 13.36
N LEU A 87 -3.57 -10.61 12.34
CA LEU A 87 -2.23 -11.07 12.05
C LEU A 87 -1.25 -9.91 11.78
N MET A 88 -1.67 -8.86 11.07
CA MET A 88 -0.90 -7.64 10.86
C MET A 88 -0.68 -6.86 12.17
N VAL A 89 -1.71 -6.74 13.01
CA VAL A 89 -1.59 -6.11 14.34
C VAL A 89 -0.61 -6.89 15.22
N LEU A 90 -0.70 -8.22 15.22
CA LEU A 90 0.22 -9.08 15.97
C LEU A 90 1.67 -8.89 15.51
N LEU A 91 1.91 -8.93 14.19
CA LEU A 91 3.25 -8.69 13.63
C LEU A 91 3.78 -7.29 14.00
N ALA A 92 2.94 -6.25 13.89
CA ALA A 92 3.30 -4.89 14.25
C ALA A 92 3.68 -4.76 15.74
N ALA A 93 2.90 -5.37 16.63
CA ALA A 93 3.17 -5.36 18.06
C ALA A 93 4.51 -6.05 18.40
N LEU A 94 4.78 -7.20 17.77
CA LEU A 94 6.05 -7.91 17.95
C LEU A 94 7.23 -7.11 17.39
N LEU A 95 7.09 -6.47 16.24
CA LEU A 95 8.13 -5.61 15.66
C LEU A 95 8.40 -4.38 16.54
N LEU A 96 7.38 -3.74 17.10
CA LEU A 96 7.55 -2.63 18.04
C LEU A 96 8.29 -3.09 19.31
N TYR A 97 7.98 -4.29 19.82
CA TYR A 97 8.69 -4.86 20.95
C TYR A 97 10.17 -5.13 20.63
N CYS A 98 10.48 -5.79 19.51
CA CYS A 98 11.87 -6.03 19.10
C CYS A 98 12.61 -4.71 18.82
N SER A 99 11.96 -3.74 18.18
CA SER A 99 12.50 -2.40 17.94
C SER A 99 12.78 -1.67 19.27
N TYR A 100 11.95 -1.88 20.29
CA TYR A 100 12.22 -1.38 21.63
C TYR A 100 13.48 -2.05 22.21
N VAL A 101 13.62 -3.38 22.13
CA VAL A 101 14.79 -4.09 22.68
C VAL A 101 16.10 -3.65 22.02
N THR A 102 16.09 -3.41 20.71
CA THR A 102 17.27 -2.95 19.95
C THR A 102 17.73 -1.53 20.28
N GLY A 103 16.89 -0.72 20.93
CA GLY A 103 17.20 0.68 21.27
C GLY A 103 18.15 0.88 22.46
N TYR A 104 18.91 -0.14 22.84
CA TYR A 104 19.92 -0.05 23.90
C TYR A 104 21.13 0.75 23.43
N GLU A 105 21.69 1.60 24.29
CA GLU A 105 22.73 2.57 23.94
C GLU A 105 23.97 1.94 23.29
N ASP A 106 24.45 0.81 23.81
CA ASP A 106 25.65 0.12 23.33
C ASP A 106 25.33 -1.05 22.38
N TRP A 107 24.16 -1.04 21.72
CA TRP A 107 23.70 -2.15 20.88
C TRP A 107 24.72 -2.53 19.78
N TYR A 108 25.37 -1.54 19.18
CA TYR A 108 26.38 -1.75 18.12
C TYR A 108 27.81 -1.97 18.64
N GLU A 109 28.02 -1.92 19.96
CA GLU A 109 29.35 -2.11 20.55
C GLU A 109 29.49 -3.49 21.22
N SER A 110 28.35 -4.10 21.60
CA SER A 110 28.32 -5.32 22.42
C SER A 110 27.76 -6.56 21.71
N PHE A 111 28.09 -6.81 20.44
CA PHE A 111 27.48 -7.88 19.63
C PHE A 111 27.49 -9.30 20.25
N ARG A 112 28.52 -9.64 21.04
CA ARG A 112 28.68 -10.95 21.71
C ARG A 112 27.81 -11.11 22.96
N CYS A 113 27.32 -10.01 23.54
CA CYS A 113 26.58 -10.06 24.78
C CYS A 113 25.22 -10.77 24.55
N PRO A 114 24.76 -11.62 25.48
CA PRO A 114 23.39 -12.12 25.45
C PRO A 114 22.42 -10.93 25.41
N ALA A 115 21.49 -10.91 24.46
CA ALA A 115 20.59 -9.78 24.26
C ALA A 115 19.70 -9.52 25.50
N ARG A 116 19.58 -10.48 26.42
CA ARG A 116 18.90 -10.30 27.71
C ARG A 116 19.53 -9.19 28.57
N CYS A 117 20.84 -8.96 28.44
CA CYS A 117 21.57 -7.93 29.19
C CYS A 117 21.12 -6.51 28.82
N THR A 118 20.53 -6.31 27.64
CA THR A 118 20.09 -4.99 27.17
C THR A 118 18.78 -4.53 27.81
N LEU A 119 17.99 -5.45 28.38
CA LEU A 119 16.69 -5.14 28.97
C LEU A 119 16.78 -4.23 30.20
N ALA A 120 17.91 -4.26 30.91
CA ALA A 120 18.17 -3.43 32.08
C ALA A 120 18.96 -2.14 31.76
N GLY A 121 19.47 -2.01 30.54
CA GLY A 121 20.34 -0.92 30.13
C GLY A 121 19.60 0.37 29.76
N SER A 122 20.32 1.49 29.74
CA SER A 122 19.82 2.77 29.24
C SER A 122 19.60 2.72 27.74
N LYS A 123 18.62 3.51 27.27
CA LYS A 123 18.38 3.72 25.85
C LYS A 123 18.96 5.05 25.45
N GLY A 124 19.77 5.06 24.40
CA GLY A 124 20.50 6.25 24.00
C GLY A 124 21.19 6.08 22.65
N GLY A 125 21.87 7.14 22.23
CA GLY A 125 22.70 7.16 21.03
C GLY A 125 21.93 6.87 19.73
N LYS A 126 22.70 6.41 18.73
CA LYS A 126 22.17 6.04 17.40
C LYS A 126 21.10 4.92 17.45
N PRO A 127 21.21 3.88 18.31
CA PRO A 127 20.17 2.85 18.41
C PRO A 127 18.80 3.42 18.76
N LEU A 128 18.72 4.42 19.66
CA LEU A 128 17.47 5.06 20.02
C LEU A 128 16.84 5.81 18.84
N ASP A 129 17.64 6.53 18.06
CA ASP A 129 17.15 7.23 16.86
C ASP A 129 16.52 6.24 15.86
N TRP A 130 17.17 5.09 15.65
CA TRP A 130 16.63 4.02 14.81
C TRP A 130 15.36 3.39 15.36
N THR A 131 15.28 3.19 16.68
CA THR A 131 14.03 2.75 17.33
C THR A 131 12.90 3.74 17.08
N ILE A 132 13.15 5.05 17.21
CA ILE A 132 12.14 6.10 16.96
C ILE A 132 11.69 6.04 15.49
N MET A 133 12.62 5.95 14.53
CA MET A 133 12.29 5.85 13.11
C MET A 133 11.45 4.60 12.82
N ASN A 134 11.82 3.43 13.34
CA ASN A 134 11.07 2.20 13.17
C ASN A 134 9.66 2.29 13.78
N PHE A 135 9.53 2.89 14.96
CA PHE A 135 8.24 3.13 15.59
C PHE A 135 7.35 4.02 14.72
N THR A 136 7.89 5.14 14.23
CA THR A 136 7.16 6.04 13.34
C THR A 136 6.72 5.31 12.07
N LEU A 137 7.61 4.55 11.43
CA LEU A 137 7.30 3.80 10.21
C LEU A 137 6.22 2.75 10.44
N ILE A 138 6.32 1.94 11.51
CA ILE A 138 5.34 0.90 11.82
C ILE A 138 3.98 1.52 12.15
N LEU A 139 3.95 2.55 13.02
CA LEU A 139 2.72 3.23 13.42
C LEU A 139 2.08 4.05 12.30
N TYR A 140 2.82 4.39 11.25
CA TYR A 140 2.29 5.01 10.04
C TYR A 140 1.81 3.98 9.01
N ALA A 141 2.70 3.05 8.61
CA ALA A 141 2.47 2.16 7.47
C ALA A 141 1.39 1.10 7.75
N TYR A 142 1.39 0.49 8.94
CA TYR A 142 0.45 -0.59 9.26
C TYR A 142 -1.01 -0.12 9.34
N PRO A 143 -1.34 0.99 10.02
CA PRO A 143 -2.71 1.51 10.02
C PRO A 143 -3.23 1.85 8.63
N ILE A 144 -2.39 2.47 7.79
CA ILE A 144 -2.75 2.77 6.40
C ILE A 144 -3.06 1.48 5.63
N ALA A 145 -2.18 0.48 5.70
CA ALA A 145 -2.38 -0.79 5.03
C ALA A 145 -3.64 -1.54 5.53
N MET A 146 -3.92 -1.48 6.84
CA MET A 146 -5.14 -2.05 7.43
C MET A 146 -6.40 -1.36 6.94
N ILE A 147 -6.42 -0.02 6.88
CA ILE A 147 -7.56 0.74 6.33
C ILE A 147 -7.78 0.37 4.86
N GLN A 148 -6.71 0.22 4.08
CA GLN A 148 -6.77 -0.14 2.66
C GLN A 148 -7.24 -1.59 2.41
N LEU A 149 -7.20 -2.48 3.42
CA LEU A 149 -7.68 -3.86 3.29
C LEU A 149 -9.20 -3.95 3.07
N PHE A 150 -9.95 -2.94 3.53
CA PHE A 150 -11.41 -2.91 3.45
C PHE A 150 -11.88 -2.12 2.22
N PRO A 151 -12.62 -2.74 1.28
CA PRO A 151 -13.11 -2.05 0.08
C PRO A 151 -14.01 -0.84 0.38
N TRP A 152 -14.62 -0.82 1.57
CA TRP A 152 -15.45 0.28 2.03
C TRP A 152 -14.65 1.55 2.34
N SER A 153 -13.39 1.44 2.78
CA SER A 153 -12.58 2.62 3.13
C SER A 153 -12.33 3.53 1.93
N ARG A 154 -12.04 2.95 0.76
CA ARG A 154 -11.85 3.71 -0.48
C ARG A 154 -13.17 4.32 -0.99
N ARG A 155 -14.26 3.55 -0.97
CA ARG A 155 -15.58 4.06 -1.37
C ARG A 155 -16.01 5.22 -0.49
N PHE A 156 -15.92 5.04 0.83
CA PHE A 156 -16.18 6.08 1.81
C PHE A 156 -15.26 7.30 1.64
N TRP A 157 -13.96 7.10 1.35
CA TRP A 157 -13.06 8.21 1.07
C TRP A 157 -13.48 9.00 -0.18
N ILE A 158 -13.76 8.33 -1.30
CA ILE A 158 -14.17 8.99 -2.56
C ILE A 158 -15.56 9.65 -2.42
N GLU A 159 -16.52 8.93 -1.84
CA GLU A 159 -17.92 9.32 -1.80
C GLU A 159 -18.22 10.32 -0.69
N ASN A 160 -17.57 10.23 0.48
CA ASN A 160 -17.93 11.01 1.68
C ASN A 160 -16.87 12.02 2.12
N LEU A 161 -15.58 11.68 2.08
CA LEU A 161 -14.53 12.59 2.56
C LEU A 161 -13.98 13.50 1.46
N ARG A 162 -13.75 12.99 0.25
CA ARG A 162 -13.04 13.71 -0.81
C ARG A 162 -13.73 15.02 -1.18
N HIS A 163 -15.05 14.97 -1.41
CA HIS A 163 -15.80 16.16 -1.78
C HIS A 163 -15.88 17.20 -0.65
N LYS A 164 -15.84 16.77 0.62
CA LYS A 164 -15.88 17.68 1.79
C LYS A 164 -14.52 18.28 2.14
N LEU A 165 -13.43 17.58 1.83
CA LEU A 165 -12.06 18.03 2.16
C LEU A 165 -11.34 18.74 1.01
N ILE A 166 -11.67 18.42 -0.25
CA ILE A 166 -10.92 18.88 -1.44
C ILE A 166 -11.76 19.81 -2.32
N ASP A 167 -13.06 19.54 -2.50
CA ASP A 167 -13.91 20.26 -3.45
C ASP A 167 -14.73 21.37 -2.78
N ASP A 168 -14.07 22.40 -2.27
CA ASP A 168 -14.70 23.72 -2.11
C ASP A 168 -14.34 24.60 -3.32
N LYS A 169 -14.96 24.31 -4.48
CA LYS A 169 -14.93 25.07 -5.75
C LYS A 169 -13.60 25.15 -6.54
N GLY A 170 -13.57 24.49 -7.71
CA GLY A 170 -12.69 24.78 -8.86
C GLY A 170 -11.98 23.52 -9.39
N LEU A 171 -12.17 23.03 -10.62
CA LEU A 171 -12.34 23.69 -11.91
C LEU A 171 -13.33 22.92 -12.81
N LEU A 172 -14.00 23.69 -13.66
CA LEU A 172 -15.03 23.34 -14.65
C LEU A 172 -16.48 23.33 -14.09
N PRO A 173 -17.31 24.33 -14.47
CA PRO A 173 -18.75 24.18 -14.37
C PRO A 173 -19.17 22.95 -15.18
N PRO A 174 -20.25 22.25 -14.80
CA PRO A 174 -20.85 21.25 -15.68
C PRO A 174 -21.14 21.93 -17.02
N GLU A 175 -20.61 21.35 -18.09
CA GLU A 175 -20.93 21.77 -19.46
C GLU A 175 -22.46 21.78 -19.58
N PRO A 176 -23.09 22.89 -19.98
CA PRO A 176 -24.52 22.92 -20.15
C PRO A 176 -24.90 21.85 -21.18
N PRO A 177 -26.02 21.13 -21.00
CA PRO A 177 -26.44 20.12 -21.96
C PRO A 177 -26.51 20.75 -23.35
N SER A 178 -25.77 20.15 -24.28
CA SER A 178 -25.77 20.51 -25.70
C SER A 178 -27.21 20.69 -26.18
N PRO A 179 -27.59 21.86 -26.71
CA PRO A 179 -28.95 22.05 -27.20
C PRO A 179 -29.17 21.08 -28.36
N ILE A 180 -30.23 20.28 -28.20
CA ILE A 180 -30.79 19.42 -29.24
C ILE A 180 -30.94 20.27 -30.50
N SER A 181 -30.20 19.91 -31.55
CA SER A 181 -30.35 20.48 -32.87
C SER A 181 -31.72 20.09 -33.44
N LEU A 182 -32.69 20.99 -33.35
CA LEU A 182 -33.92 20.96 -34.15
C LEU A 182 -33.80 21.99 -35.29
N PRO A 183 -34.31 21.66 -36.49
CA PRO A 183 -33.91 22.34 -37.70
C PRO A 183 -34.55 23.72 -37.87
N HIS A 184 -33.74 24.58 -38.46
CA HIS A 184 -34.04 25.90 -39.00
C HIS A 184 -35.47 26.03 -39.56
N ASN A 185 -36.20 27.07 -39.16
CA ASN A 185 -37.09 27.78 -40.07
C ASN A 185 -37.30 29.25 -39.66
N HIS A 186 -37.34 30.07 -40.70
CA HIS A 186 -37.35 31.53 -40.72
C HIS A 186 -38.66 32.14 -40.18
N ALA A 187 -38.55 33.21 -39.38
CA ALA A 187 -39.34 34.45 -39.53
C ALA A 187 -38.82 35.54 -38.56
N LYS A 188 -38.82 36.79 -39.03
CA LYS A 188 -38.45 38.03 -38.31
C LYS A 188 -39.71 38.93 -38.18
N PRO A 189 -39.64 40.11 -37.53
CA PRO A 189 -40.03 40.46 -36.16
C PRO A 189 -41.38 41.23 -36.09
N PRO A 190 -41.79 41.81 -34.94
CA PRO A 190 -41.46 43.24 -34.73
C PRO A 190 -41.18 43.69 -33.27
N THR A 191 -40.48 44.84 -33.21
CA THR A 191 -40.34 45.90 -32.19
C THR A 191 -41.20 45.83 -30.90
N ASN A 192 -40.55 45.99 -29.74
CA ASN A 192 -40.62 47.23 -28.94
C ASN A 192 -39.66 47.25 -27.75
N LEU A 193 -39.03 48.41 -27.58
CA LEU A 193 -38.07 48.80 -26.55
C LEU A 193 -38.84 49.42 -25.37
N THR A 194 -38.84 48.77 -24.21
CA THR A 194 -38.99 49.49 -22.94
C THR A 194 -38.03 48.93 -21.90
N LYS A 195 -37.17 49.84 -21.48
CA LYS A 195 -36.11 49.76 -20.48
C LYS A 195 -36.73 49.48 -19.11
N ALA A 196 -36.53 48.29 -18.56
CA ALA A 196 -36.81 47.99 -17.16
C ALA A 196 -35.46 47.76 -16.44
N THR A 197 -35.04 48.77 -15.70
CA THR A 197 -34.05 48.67 -14.62
C THR A 197 -34.45 47.55 -13.66
N ALA A 198 -33.76 46.42 -13.71
CA ALA A 198 -33.87 45.36 -12.72
C ALA A 198 -32.56 45.28 -11.93
N ALA A 199 -32.71 45.48 -10.63
CA ALA A 199 -31.67 45.62 -9.63
C ALA A 199 -30.70 44.42 -9.60
N THR A 200 -29.42 44.73 -9.43
CA THR A 200 -28.41 43.80 -8.92
C THR A 200 -28.88 43.25 -7.56
N PRO A 201 -29.00 41.93 -7.36
CA PRO A 201 -29.16 41.40 -6.01
C PRO A 201 -27.80 41.55 -5.32
N SER A 202 -27.69 42.59 -4.49
CA SER A 202 -26.64 42.71 -3.49
C SER A 202 -26.66 41.46 -2.61
N THR A 203 -25.66 40.59 -2.78
CA THR A 203 -25.43 39.47 -1.86
C THR A 203 -25.11 40.05 -0.47
N PRO A 204 -25.88 39.75 0.58
CA PRO A 204 -25.60 40.30 1.89
C PRO A 204 -24.36 39.63 2.48
N GLY A 205 -23.33 40.45 2.70
CA GLY A 205 -22.34 40.28 3.77
C GLY A 205 -21.60 38.94 3.84
N ALA A 206 -20.78 38.61 2.84
CA ALA A 206 -19.66 37.71 3.08
C ALA A 206 -18.57 38.50 3.81
N THR A 207 -18.53 38.40 5.14
CA THR A 207 -17.39 38.90 5.93
C THR A 207 -16.11 38.28 5.39
N PRO A 208 -15.04 39.06 5.15
CA PRO A 208 -13.79 38.52 4.67
C PRO A 208 -13.28 37.47 5.67
N PRO A 209 -12.85 36.28 5.20
CA PRO A 209 -12.38 35.23 6.08
C PRO A 209 -11.24 35.79 6.95
N GLY A 210 -11.39 35.68 8.27
CA GLY A 210 -10.39 36.19 9.21
C GLY A 210 -9.01 35.57 8.93
N PRO A 211 -7.91 36.26 9.25
CA PRO A 211 -6.55 35.83 8.89
C PRO A 211 -6.21 34.41 9.37
N LEU A 212 -6.73 33.99 10.53
CA LEU A 212 -6.59 32.63 11.05
C LEU A 212 -7.22 31.56 10.14
N THR A 213 -8.35 31.86 9.50
CA THR A 213 -9.02 30.91 8.59
C THR A 213 -8.30 30.78 7.25
N VAL A 214 -7.63 31.85 6.80
CA VAL A 214 -6.78 31.84 5.60
C VAL A 214 -5.50 31.05 5.86
N ILE A 215 -4.85 31.30 7.01
CA ILE A 215 -3.66 30.55 7.45
C ILE A 215 -4.01 29.07 7.62
N TRP A 216 -5.12 28.75 8.29
CA TRP A 216 -5.60 27.37 8.46
C TRP A 216 -5.85 26.68 7.12
N LYS A 217 -6.54 27.34 6.17
CA LYS A 217 -6.78 26.78 4.84
C LYS A 217 -5.49 26.57 4.05
N ALA A 218 -4.56 27.53 4.07
CA ALA A 218 -3.28 27.39 3.40
C ALA A 218 -2.46 26.23 3.99
N TRP A 219 -2.38 26.13 5.32
CA TRP A 219 -1.73 25.02 6.01
C TRP A 219 -2.38 23.67 5.68
N TRP A 220 -3.72 23.64 5.66
CA TRP A 220 -4.51 22.45 5.33
C TRP A 220 -4.33 22.02 3.88
N SER A 221 -4.27 22.96 2.94
CA SER A 221 -3.99 22.68 1.52
C SER A 221 -2.58 22.14 1.31
N VAL A 222 -1.58 22.70 2.02
CA VAL A 222 -0.20 22.18 2.00
C VAL A 222 -0.16 20.77 2.60
N PHE A 223 -0.83 20.55 3.73
CA PHE A 223 -0.97 19.22 4.33
C PHE A 223 -1.63 18.22 3.39
N LEU A 224 -2.72 18.59 2.72
CA LEU A 224 -3.42 17.73 1.76
C LEU A 224 -2.56 17.45 0.51
N LEU A 225 -1.80 18.42 0.02
CA LEU A 225 -0.87 18.23 -1.08
C LEU A 225 0.24 17.25 -0.71
N ILE A 226 0.84 17.42 0.48
CA ILE A 226 1.85 16.51 1.03
C ILE A 226 1.24 15.12 1.24
N TRP A 227 0.04 15.03 1.81
CA TRP A 227 -0.68 13.78 2.00
C TRP A 227 -0.98 13.09 0.67
N TYR A 228 -1.42 13.83 -0.36
CA TYR A 228 -1.78 13.27 -1.66
C TYR A 228 -0.56 12.81 -2.45
N THR A 229 0.54 13.57 -2.38
CA THR A 229 1.83 13.15 -2.95
C THR A 229 2.38 11.92 -2.21
N MET A 230 2.33 11.88 -0.88
CA MET A 230 2.68 10.71 -0.07
C MET A 230 1.74 9.52 -0.27
N SER A 231 0.47 9.76 -0.54
CA SER A 231 -0.54 8.72 -0.84
C SER A 231 -0.43 8.20 -2.28
N SER A 232 0.51 8.72 -3.10
CA SER A 232 0.79 8.17 -4.41
C SER A 232 1.30 6.73 -4.28
N GLU A 233 0.63 5.81 -4.97
CA GLU A 233 1.01 4.41 -4.95
C GLU A 233 2.40 4.20 -5.56
N VAL A 234 2.71 4.92 -6.65
CA VAL A 234 4.02 4.88 -7.32
C VAL A 234 5.13 5.36 -6.38
N LEU A 235 4.89 6.44 -5.66
CA LEU A 235 5.87 6.94 -4.69
C LEU A 235 6.06 5.93 -3.55
N THR A 236 4.98 5.30 -3.08
CA THR A 236 5.04 4.23 -2.08
C THR A 236 5.90 3.05 -2.57
N PHE A 237 5.76 2.64 -3.83
CA PHE A 237 6.61 1.59 -4.43
C PHE A 237 8.08 1.99 -4.47
N VAL A 238 8.41 3.21 -4.92
CA VAL A 238 9.79 3.71 -4.99
C VAL A 238 10.40 3.78 -3.61
N VAL A 239 9.66 4.35 -2.65
CA VAL A 239 10.07 4.44 -1.24
C VAL A 239 10.32 3.05 -0.68
N GLN A 240 9.46 2.07 -0.95
CA GLN A 240 9.68 0.69 -0.49
C GLN A 240 10.90 0.02 -1.12
N ILE A 241 11.20 0.28 -2.39
CA ILE A 241 12.44 -0.22 -3.03
C ILE A 241 13.67 0.36 -2.33
N VAL A 242 13.67 1.69 -2.09
CA VAL A 242 14.78 2.36 -1.40
C VAL A 242 14.97 1.81 0.01
N TRP A 243 13.88 1.69 0.79
CA TRP A 243 13.94 1.12 2.14
C TRP A 243 14.38 -0.33 2.14
N PHE A 244 13.90 -1.14 1.20
CA PHE A 244 14.33 -2.52 1.07
C PHE A 244 15.84 -2.60 0.79
N SER A 245 16.36 -1.81 -0.15
CA SER A 245 17.79 -1.76 -0.45
C SER A 245 18.64 -1.28 0.75
N LEU A 246 18.16 -0.28 1.48
CA LEU A 246 18.81 0.17 2.72
C LEU A 246 18.80 -0.93 3.79
N GLY A 247 17.68 -1.62 3.97
CA GLY A 247 17.58 -2.78 4.85
C GLY A 247 18.60 -3.84 4.49
N VAL A 248 18.74 -4.20 3.20
CA VAL A 248 19.74 -5.19 2.76
C VAL A 248 21.14 -4.74 3.10
N LYS A 249 21.46 -3.46 2.86
CA LYS A 249 22.75 -2.90 3.24
C LYS A 249 23.00 -3.04 4.74
N TRP A 250 22.04 -2.69 5.58
CA TRP A 250 22.18 -2.76 7.04
C TRP A 250 22.33 -4.20 7.53
N THR A 251 21.53 -5.14 7.03
CA THR A 251 21.69 -6.55 7.42
C THR A 251 23.04 -7.12 7.00
N LEU A 252 23.59 -6.69 5.86
CA LEU A 252 24.95 -7.06 5.46
C LEU A 252 26.01 -6.41 6.36
N GLU A 253 25.81 -5.16 6.75
CA GLU A 253 26.69 -4.44 7.67
C GLU A 253 26.67 -5.10 9.06
N ASP A 254 25.50 -5.46 9.58
CA ASP A 254 25.35 -6.21 10.83
C ASP A 254 26.00 -7.58 10.76
N ARG A 255 25.92 -8.27 9.61
CA ARG A 255 26.65 -9.53 9.38
C ARG A 255 28.16 -9.34 9.45
N VAL A 256 28.70 -8.34 8.75
CA VAL A 256 30.13 -8.07 8.73
C VAL A 256 30.63 -7.69 10.13
N ASN A 257 29.90 -6.82 10.83
CA ASN A 257 30.24 -6.37 12.18
C ASN A 257 30.12 -7.52 13.19
N GLY A 258 29.08 -8.35 13.09
CA GLY A 258 28.89 -9.53 13.93
C GLY A 258 30.03 -10.54 13.75
N HIS A 259 30.37 -10.88 12.51
CA HIS A 259 31.49 -11.78 12.20
C HIS A 259 32.82 -11.23 12.74
N SER A 260 33.04 -9.91 12.70
CA SER A 260 34.27 -9.32 13.25
C SER A 260 34.41 -9.47 14.76
N ALA A 261 33.29 -9.68 15.47
CA ALA A 261 33.24 -9.84 16.92
C ALA A 261 33.20 -11.30 17.38
N MET A 262 32.99 -12.27 16.50
CA MET A 262 32.84 -13.69 16.83
C MET A 262 34.16 -14.48 16.79
N GLU A 263 34.14 -15.66 17.41
CA GLU A 263 35.24 -16.61 17.31
C GLU A 263 35.21 -17.34 15.96
N GLN A 264 36.37 -17.75 15.46
CA GLN A 264 36.48 -18.37 14.14
C GLN A 264 35.64 -19.66 14.02
N GLU A 265 35.55 -20.46 15.09
CA GLU A 265 34.74 -21.67 15.11
C GLU A 265 33.23 -21.38 14.97
N GLU A 266 32.75 -20.31 15.62
CA GLU A 266 31.35 -19.85 15.50
C GLU A 266 31.07 -19.35 14.08
N ILE A 267 32.02 -18.62 13.47
CA ILE A 267 31.93 -18.12 12.10
C ILE A 267 31.90 -19.28 11.11
N ASP A 268 32.73 -20.29 11.29
CA ASP A 268 32.79 -21.46 10.41
C ASP A 268 31.47 -22.24 10.49
N ALA A 269 30.94 -22.44 11.70
CA ALA A 269 29.63 -23.06 11.92
C ALA A 269 28.47 -22.24 11.32
N GLU A 270 28.52 -20.90 11.40
CA GLU A 270 27.51 -20.03 10.77
C GLU A 270 27.62 -20.05 9.24
N ASN A 271 28.83 -20.20 8.68
CA ASN A 271 29.09 -20.23 7.25
C ASN A 271 28.77 -21.56 6.57
N GLU A 272 28.62 -22.65 7.33
CA GLU A 272 28.10 -23.90 6.80
C GLU A 272 26.68 -23.72 6.23
N TRP A 273 26.47 -24.24 5.02
CA TRP A 273 25.19 -24.15 4.32
C TRP A 273 24.12 -24.98 5.04
N GLY A 274 23.43 -24.34 5.96
CA GLY A 274 22.36 -24.92 6.76
C GLY A 274 21.02 -24.21 6.59
N PHE A 275 20.03 -24.70 7.33
CA PHE A 275 18.70 -24.10 7.40
C PHE A 275 18.74 -22.61 7.83
N ALA A 276 19.67 -22.26 8.72
CA ALA A 276 19.84 -20.90 9.22
C ALA A 276 20.17 -19.89 8.12
N GLN A 277 20.87 -20.29 7.06
CA GLN A 277 21.21 -19.41 5.94
C GLN A 277 20.12 -19.35 4.86
N LEU A 278 19.41 -20.47 4.64
CA LEU A 278 18.37 -20.56 3.62
C LEU A 278 17.17 -19.67 3.91
N VAL A 279 16.77 -19.54 5.18
CA VAL A 279 15.60 -18.73 5.58
C VAL A 279 15.80 -17.24 5.24
N PRO A 280 16.92 -16.59 5.61
CA PRO A 280 17.26 -15.24 5.16
C PRO A 280 17.24 -15.05 3.65
N ILE A 281 17.89 -15.94 2.91
CA ILE A 281 18.00 -15.84 1.44
C ILE A 281 16.63 -15.98 0.80
N LEU A 282 15.81 -16.93 1.29
CA LEU A 282 14.45 -17.12 0.80
C LEU A 282 13.63 -15.86 1.05
N LEU A 283 13.67 -15.29 2.27
CA LEU A 283 12.95 -14.06 2.63
C LEU A 283 13.35 -12.87 1.75
N LEU A 284 14.64 -12.72 1.44
CA LEU A 284 15.16 -11.69 0.54
C LEU A 284 14.71 -11.87 -0.92
N LEU A 285 14.48 -13.12 -1.35
CA LEU A 285 14.03 -13.43 -2.71
C LEU A 285 12.52 -13.21 -2.90
N LEU A 286 11.73 -13.21 -1.83
CA LEU A 286 10.27 -13.19 -1.94
C LEU A 286 9.67 -11.97 -2.64
N PRO A 287 10.14 -10.72 -2.43
CA PRO A 287 9.65 -9.57 -3.19
C PRO A 287 9.77 -9.77 -4.70
N PHE A 288 10.87 -10.36 -5.16
CA PHE A 288 11.11 -10.63 -6.58
C PHE A 288 10.15 -11.71 -7.11
N LEU A 289 9.92 -12.77 -6.34
CA LEU A 289 8.96 -13.80 -6.72
C LEU A 289 7.54 -13.22 -6.85
N GLN A 290 7.15 -12.31 -5.97
CA GLN A 290 5.86 -11.62 -6.07
C GLN A 290 5.76 -10.73 -7.31
N LEU A 291 6.84 -10.03 -7.66
CA LEU A 291 6.89 -9.22 -8.87
C LEU A 291 6.74 -10.09 -10.14
N VAL A 292 7.45 -11.21 -10.21
CA VAL A 292 7.36 -12.17 -11.33
C VAL A 292 5.96 -12.76 -11.43
N GLN A 293 5.34 -13.12 -10.30
CA GLN A 293 3.95 -13.59 -10.26
C GLN A 293 2.98 -12.53 -10.78
N SER A 294 3.14 -11.27 -10.36
CA SER A 294 2.32 -10.15 -10.86
C SER A 294 2.47 -9.96 -12.38
N TYR A 295 3.71 -9.97 -12.88
CA TYR A 295 4.01 -9.83 -14.30
C TYR A 295 3.43 -10.99 -15.15
N SER A 296 3.63 -12.23 -14.71
CA SER A 296 3.10 -13.41 -15.41
C SER A 296 1.57 -13.40 -15.46
N ALA A 297 0.91 -12.99 -14.37
CA ALA A 297 -0.54 -12.85 -14.32
C ALA A 297 -1.06 -11.76 -15.29
N GLN A 298 -0.36 -10.63 -15.43
CA GLN A 298 -0.69 -9.62 -16.44
C GLN A 298 -0.51 -10.13 -17.86
N LYS A 299 0.59 -10.82 -18.14
CA LYS A 299 0.87 -11.41 -19.46
C LYS A 299 -0.23 -12.37 -19.89
N GLU A 300 -0.67 -13.25 -18.99
CA GLU A 300 -1.73 -14.22 -19.28
C GLU A 300 -3.09 -13.54 -19.55
N LYS A 301 -3.41 -12.46 -18.84
CA LYS A 301 -4.61 -11.65 -19.13
C LYS A 301 -4.56 -11.01 -20.51
N LEU A 302 -3.42 -10.45 -20.91
CA LEU A 302 -3.24 -9.86 -22.24
C LEU A 302 -3.38 -10.92 -23.33
N ARG A 303 -2.85 -12.14 -23.12
CA ARG A 303 -3.04 -13.28 -24.04
C ARG A 303 -4.51 -13.64 -24.20
N LYS A 304 -5.26 -13.76 -23.09
CA LYS A 304 -6.71 -14.04 -23.13
C LYS A 304 -7.51 -12.92 -23.79
N LYS A 305 -7.14 -11.65 -23.58
CA LYS A 305 -7.77 -10.52 -24.29
C LYS A 305 -7.56 -10.62 -25.80
N ARG A 306 -6.32 -10.86 -26.26
CA ARG A 306 -6.03 -11.04 -27.70
C ARG A 306 -6.78 -12.22 -28.30
N ALA A 307 -6.81 -13.37 -27.61
CA ALA A 307 -7.53 -14.55 -28.07
C ALA A 307 -9.03 -14.27 -28.24
N LYS A 308 -9.66 -13.55 -27.29
CA LYS A 308 -11.07 -13.16 -27.40
C LYS A 308 -11.34 -12.19 -28.55
N THR A 309 -10.49 -11.19 -28.75
CA THR A 309 -10.61 -10.27 -29.90
C THR A 309 -10.53 -11.04 -31.21
N GLN A 310 -9.60 -11.99 -31.32
CA GLN A 310 -9.41 -12.79 -32.53
C GLN A 310 -10.58 -13.75 -32.82
N THR A 311 -11.18 -14.36 -31.79
CA THR A 311 -12.41 -15.16 -31.93
C THR A 311 -13.63 -14.31 -32.30
N GLN A 312 -13.69 -13.06 -31.84
CA GLN A 312 -14.79 -12.14 -32.16
C GLN A 312 -14.71 -11.65 -33.62
N ASP A 313 -13.51 -11.39 -34.15
CA ASP A 313 -13.31 -11.00 -35.56
C ASP A 313 -13.57 -12.18 -36.52
N GLN A 314 -13.25 -13.42 -36.14
CA GLN A 314 -13.54 -14.61 -36.96
C GLN A 314 -15.03 -14.94 -37.09
N ASN A 315 -15.87 -14.51 -36.15
CA ASN A 315 -17.33 -14.71 -36.21
C ASN A 315 -18.06 -13.59 -36.98
N LEU A 316 -17.35 -12.56 -37.46
CA LEU A 316 -17.93 -11.40 -38.16
C LEU A 316 -18.24 -11.58 -39.68
N PRO A 317 -17.83 -12.64 -40.43
CA PRO A 317 -18.14 -12.74 -41.85
C PRO A 317 -19.23 -13.79 -42.21
N MET A 318 -20.26 -14.00 -41.38
CA MET A 318 -21.41 -14.87 -41.76
C MET A 318 -22.80 -14.23 -41.56
N ALA A 319 -22.87 -12.95 -41.14
CA ALA A 319 -24.14 -12.22 -41.04
C ALA A 319 -24.35 -11.21 -42.19
N LEU A 320 -23.35 -11.02 -43.07
CA LEU A 320 -23.35 -10.02 -44.14
C LEU A 320 -23.48 -10.62 -45.55
N LEU A 321 -23.72 -11.93 -45.66
CA LEU A 321 -23.98 -12.63 -46.92
C LEU A 321 -25.37 -13.27 -46.91
N THR A 322 -26.40 -12.50 -46.56
CA THR A 322 -27.76 -12.79 -47.06
C THR A 322 -27.95 -11.97 -48.34
N PRO A 323 -27.98 -12.59 -49.53
CA PRO A 323 -28.33 -11.87 -50.74
C PRO A 323 -29.78 -11.41 -50.60
N LEU A 324 -30.00 -10.10 -50.73
CA LEU A 324 -31.31 -9.49 -50.96
C LEU A 324 -31.89 -10.06 -52.26
N THR A 325 -32.62 -11.17 -52.16
CA THR A 325 -33.51 -11.64 -53.21
C THR A 325 -34.94 -11.43 -52.74
N THR A 326 -35.59 -10.40 -53.26
CA THR A 326 -37.02 -10.37 -53.62
C THR A 326 -37.32 -9.14 -54.48
N PRO A 327 -38.44 -9.13 -55.23
CA PRO A 327 -39.22 -10.24 -55.78
C PRO A 327 -39.02 -10.43 -57.30
#